data_AF-A0A327ZWV0-F1
#
_entry.id   AF-A0A327ZWV0-F1
#
_cell.length_a   1.000
_cell.length_b   1.000
_cell.length_c   1.000
_cell.angle_alpha   90.00
_cell.angle_beta   90.00
_cell.angle_gamma   90.00
#
_symmetry.space_group_name_H-M   'P 1'
#
loop_
_entity.id
_entity.type
_entity.pdbx_description
1 polymer ?
#
loop_
_entity_poly.entity_id
_entity_poly.type
_entity_poly.pdbx_seq_one_letter_code
_entity_poly.pdbx_strand_id
1 'polypeptide(L)'
;MSFYERFLNDIDQLKKRYPFFEMIQVNQDILAQTKLLDLDDQTKCAILAIDTSMRMQDMVDDSNKDRYVLSTDLLSALFYRYLASPFQQTQYQVLTECVARQNELKQQYSQSNDPTVKEKIDNIFVMPFMA
;
A
#
# COMPACT_ATOMS: atom_id res chain seq x y z
N MET A 1 -11.86 -4.02 17.43
CA MET A 1 -10.68 -4.40 16.66
C MET A 1 -10.22 -3.16 15.93
N SER A 2 -8.98 -2.73 16.14
CA SER A 2 -8.41 -1.60 15.40
C SER A 2 -8.28 -1.92 13.91
N PHE A 3 -8.21 -0.90 13.05
CA PHE A 3 -7.96 -1.12 11.62
C PHE A 3 -6.69 -1.95 11.37
N TYR A 4 -5.64 -1.75 12.17
CA TYR A 4 -4.39 -2.49 12.00
C TYR A 4 -4.52 -3.96 12.37
N GLU A 5 -5.23 -4.28 13.45
CA GLU A 5 -5.54 -5.68 13.80
C GLU A 5 -6.39 -6.36 12.72
N ARG A 6 -7.37 -5.64 12.14
CA ARG A 6 -8.17 -6.13 11.01
C ARG A 6 -7.29 -6.42 9.80
N PHE A 7 -6.41 -5.48 9.44
CA PHE A 7 -5.47 -5.65 8.33
C PHE A 7 -4.60 -6.91 8.53
N LEU A 8 -4.00 -7.07 9.71
CA LEU A 8 -3.18 -8.24 10.02
C LEU A 8 -3.97 -9.56 9.98
N ASN A 9 -5.22 -9.56 10.47
CA ASN A 9 -6.09 -10.72 10.38
C ASN A 9 -6.40 -11.08 8.92
N ASP A 10 -6.71 -10.11 8.07
CA ASP A 10 -6.98 -10.36 6.65
C ASP A 10 -5.74 -10.92 5.94
N ILE A 11 -4.55 -10.42 6.26
CA ILE A 11 -3.26 -10.95 5.77
C ILE A 11 -3.02 -12.39 6.25
N ASP A 12 -3.30 -12.69 7.52
CA ASP A 12 -3.18 -14.04 8.08
C ASP A 12 -4.11 -15.05 7.37
N GLN A 13 -5.33 -14.64 7.03
CA GLN A 13 -6.25 -15.46 6.23
C GLN A 13 -5.69 -15.74 4.83
N LEU A 14 -5.09 -14.74 4.17
CA LEU A 14 -4.45 -14.92 2.87
C LEU A 14 -3.26 -15.88 2.96
N LYS A 15 -2.39 -15.73 3.97
CA LYS A 15 -1.24 -16.62 4.21
C LYS A 15 -1.65 -18.06 4.47
N LYS A 16 -2.74 -18.27 5.23
CA LYS A 16 -3.32 -19.60 5.47
C LYS A 16 -3.85 -20.25 4.20
N ARG A 17 -4.45 -19.47 3.29
CA ARG A 17 -5.10 -19.97 2.08
C ARG A 17 -4.14 -20.18 0.92
N TYR A 18 -3.11 -19.34 0.80
CA TYR A 18 -2.20 -19.26 -0.33
C TYR A 18 -0.74 -19.39 0.15
N PRO A 19 -0.13 -20.59 0.03
CA PRO A 19 1.22 -20.84 0.56
C PRO A 19 2.33 -19.98 -0.04
N PHE A 20 2.13 -19.47 -1.25
CA PHE A 20 3.08 -18.61 -1.96
C PHE A 20 2.85 -17.12 -1.67
N PHE A 21 1.78 -16.77 -0.96
CA PHE A 21 1.52 -15.39 -0.58
C PHE A 21 2.45 -14.98 0.56
N GLU A 22 3.22 -13.92 0.31
CA GLU A 22 4.09 -13.30 1.29
C GLU A 22 3.71 -11.84 1.48
N MET A 23 4.09 -11.27 2.61
CA MET A 23 3.94 -9.84 2.86
C MET A 23 5.12 -9.39 3.68
N ILE A 24 5.80 -8.34 3.21
CA ILE A 24 6.83 -7.66 3.97
C ILE A 24 6.23 -6.95 5.19
N GLN A 25 7.07 -6.50 6.11
CA GLN A 25 6.58 -5.75 7.25
C GLN A 25 6.01 -4.39 6.80
N VAL A 26 4.86 -4.02 7.38
CA VAL A 26 4.26 -2.69 7.18
C VAL A 26 5.25 -1.61 7.63
N ASN A 27 5.40 -0.57 6.80
CA ASN A 27 6.20 0.59 7.15
C ASN A 27 5.64 1.28 8.40
N GLN A 28 6.47 1.44 9.43
CA GLN A 28 6.03 1.94 10.74
C GLN A 28 5.70 3.44 10.73
N ASP A 29 6.37 4.23 9.90
CA ASP A 29 6.10 5.66 9.76
C ASP A 29 4.75 5.87 9.07
N ILE A 30 4.48 5.11 8.01
CA ILE A 30 3.18 5.12 7.33
C ILE A 30 2.07 4.64 8.26
N LEU A 31 2.32 3.61 9.06
CA LEU A 31 1.35 3.17 10.07
C LEU A 31 1.07 4.27 11.11
N ALA A 32 2.11 4.95 11.60
CA ALA A 32 1.97 6.04 12.57
C ALA A 32 1.18 7.22 11.98
N GLN A 33 1.50 7.64 10.75
CA GLN A 33 0.79 8.70 10.04
C GLN A 33 -0.67 8.31 9.78
N THR A 34 -0.91 7.08 9.29
CA THR A 34 -2.26 6.57 8.99
C THR A 34 -3.16 6.54 10.24
N LYS A 35 -2.60 6.29 11.42
CA LYS A 35 -3.35 6.34 12.70
C LYS A 35 -3.92 7.72 13.00
N LEU A 36 -3.22 8.78 12.57
CA LEU A 36 -3.59 10.18 12.84
C LEU A 36 -4.60 10.75 11.85
N LEU A 37 -4.81 10.10 10.69
CA LEU A 37 -5.73 10.58 9.67
C LEU A 37 -7.20 10.45 10.13
N ASP A 38 -8.00 11.47 9.84
CA ASP A 38 -9.47 11.43 10.02
C ASP A 38 -10.13 10.69 8.83
N LEU A 39 -9.91 9.38 8.80
CA LEU A 39 -10.40 8.45 7.79
C LEU A 39 -11.03 7.24 8.46
N ASP A 40 -11.95 6.59 7.76
CA ASP A 40 -12.54 5.34 8.21
C ASP A 40 -11.52 4.18 8.20
N ASP A 41 -11.81 3.15 8.99
CA ASP A 41 -10.93 1.99 9.16
C ASP A 41 -10.63 1.26 7.84
N GLN A 42 -11.57 1.21 6.88
CA GLN A 42 -11.34 0.53 5.61
C GLN A 42 -10.36 1.31 4.75
N THR A 43 -10.52 2.63 4.66
CA THR A 43 -9.55 3.49 3.95
C THR A 43 -8.16 3.37 4.57
N LYS A 44 -8.05 3.34 5.90
CA LYS A 44 -6.77 3.12 6.58
C LYS A 44 -6.15 1.76 6.23
N CYS A 45 -6.95 0.70 6.18
CA CYS A 45 -6.49 -0.62 5.72
C CYS A 45 -6.04 -0.58 4.25
N ALA A 46 -6.74 0.16 3.40
CA ALA A 46 -6.42 0.33 1.98
C ALA A 46 -5.05 1.01 1.80
N ILE A 47 -4.78 2.08 2.56
CA ILE A 47 -3.47 2.76 2.58
C ILE A 47 -2.35 1.77 2.93
N LEU A 48 -2.52 0.98 4.00
CA LEU A 48 -1.50 -0.01 4.38
C LEU A 48 -1.29 -1.08 3.31
N ALA A 49 -2.38 -1.57 2.70
CA ALA A 49 -2.30 -2.59 1.66
C ALA A 49 -1.52 -2.10 0.44
N ILE A 50 -1.85 -0.90 -0.06
CA ILE A 50 -1.24 -0.38 -1.28
C ILE A 50 0.20 0.13 -1.04
N ASP A 51 0.49 0.76 0.09
CA ASP A 51 1.87 1.14 0.45
C ASP A 51 2.76 -0.11 0.55
N THR A 52 2.30 -1.14 1.24
CA THR A 52 3.03 -2.41 1.38
C THR A 52 3.24 -3.07 0.01
N SER A 53 2.22 -3.08 -0.84
CA SER A 53 2.31 -3.60 -2.22
C SER A 53 3.42 -2.90 -3.00
N MET A 54 3.39 -1.57 -3.04
CA MET A 54 4.33 -0.79 -3.85
C MET A 54 5.77 -0.82 -3.33
N ARG A 55 5.97 -0.98 -2.02
CA ARG A 55 7.32 -1.21 -1.45
C ARG A 55 7.81 -2.62 -1.73
N MET A 56 6.94 -3.61 -1.66
CA MET A 56 7.28 -5.00 -1.96
C MET A 56 7.63 -5.20 -3.45
N GLN A 57 7.04 -4.40 -4.34
CA GLN A 57 7.38 -4.37 -5.76
C GLN A 57 8.86 -4.01 -6.01
N ASP A 58 9.44 -3.13 -5.19
CA ASP A 58 10.85 -2.72 -5.31
C ASP A 58 11.83 -3.82 -4.84
N MET A 59 11.31 -4.90 -4.21
CA MET A 59 12.08 -6.03 -3.71
C MET A 59 12.00 -7.27 -4.61
N VAL A 60 11.29 -7.18 -5.74
CA VAL A 60 11.15 -8.28 -6.70
C VAL A 60 12.47 -8.54 -7.41
N ASP A 61 12.92 -9.79 -7.39
CA ASP A 61 14.10 -10.26 -8.13
C ASP A 61 13.86 -11.66 -8.72
N ASP A 62 14.85 -12.18 -9.45
CA ASP A 62 14.74 -13.49 -10.10
C ASP A 62 14.57 -14.68 -9.13
N SER A 63 14.94 -14.53 -7.87
CA SER A 63 14.86 -15.56 -6.84
C SER A 63 13.50 -15.62 -6.14
N ASN A 64 12.71 -14.54 -6.22
CA ASN A 64 11.45 -14.41 -5.48
C ASN A 64 10.24 -14.03 -6.35
N LYS A 65 10.43 -13.77 -7.66
CA LYS A 65 9.39 -13.27 -8.57
C LYS A 65 8.11 -14.10 -8.62
N ASP A 66 8.22 -15.41 -8.44
CA ASP A 66 7.08 -16.34 -8.41
C ASP A 66 6.14 -16.08 -7.24
N ARG A 67 6.68 -15.62 -6.11
CA ARG A 67 5.94 -15.26 -4.89
C ARG A 67 5.60 -13.78 -4.83
N TYR A 68 6.58 -12.92 -5.10
CA TYR A 68 6.46 -11.49 -4.80
C TYR A 68 5.54 -10.77 -5.77
N VAL A 69 5.59 -11.07 -7.07
CA VAL A 69 4.73 -10.42 -8.07
C VAL A 69 3.25 -10.71 -7.78
N LEU A 70 2.90 -11.96 -7.50
CA LEU A 70 1.53 -12.33 -7.16
C LEU A 70 1.09 -11.77 -5.80
N SER A 71 2.03 -11.64 -4.87
CA SER A 71 1.75 -11.05 -3.55
C SER A 71 1.47 -9.55 -3.65
N THR A 72 2.22 -8.81 -4.46
CA THR A 72 1.93 -7.38 -4.73
C THR A 72 0.57 -7.22 -5.40
N ASP A 73 0.24 -8.08 -6.38
CA ASP A 73 -1.06 -8.03 -7.05
C ASP A 73 -2.21 -8.33 -6.08
N LEU A 74 -2.03 -9.29 -5.18
CA LEU A 74 -3.04 -9.64 -4.18
C LEU A 74 -3.22 -8.52 -3.14
N LEU A 75 -2.14 -7.83 -2.74
CA LEU A 75 -2.22 -6.64 -1.88
C LEU A 75 -2.92 -5.47 -2.59
N SER A 76 -2.68 -5.28 -3.89
CA SER A 76 -3.40 -4.30 -4.71
C SER A 76 -4.89 -4.65 -4.85
N ALA A 77 -5.23 -5.93 -5.03
CA ALA A 77 -6.62 -6.39 -5.02
C ALA A 77 -7.28 -6.19 -3.65
N LEU A 78 -6.53 -6.41 -2.56
CA LEU A 78 -6.98 -6.17 -1.19
C LEU A 78 -7.27 -4.68 -0.94
N PHE A 79 -6.42 -3.79 -1.45
CA PHE A 79 -6.65 -2.34 -1.48
C PHE A 79 -8.00 -2.00 -2.15
N TYR A 80 -8.25 -2.52 -3.35
CA TYR A 80 -9.54 -2.29 -4.04
C TYR A 80 -10.72 -2.84 -3.26
N ARG A 81 -10.58 -4.02 -2.63
CA ARG A 81 -11.63 -4.64 -1.83
C ARG A 81 -12.03 -3.76 -0.64
N TYR A 82 -11.06 -3.17 0.07
CA TYR A 82 -11.34 -2.30 1.21
C TYR A 82 -12.16 -1.06 0.82
N LEU A 83 -11.93 -0.51 -0.38
CA LEU A 83 -12.63 0.69 -0.84
C LEU A 83 -13.96 0.40 -1.54
N ALA A 84 -14.29 -0.87 -1.79
CA ALA A 84 -15.48 -1.26 -2.54
C ALA A 84 -16.74 -1.40 -1.67
N SER A 85 -16.62 -1.59 -0.36
CA SER A 85 -17.79 -1.83 0.51
C SER A 85 -17.59 -1.32 1.96
N PRO A 86 -18.24 -0.21 2.36
CA PRO A 86 -19.00 0.71 1.50
C PRO A 86 -18.09 1.35 0.44
N PHE A 87 -18.64 1.75 -0.69
CA PHE A 87 -17.84 2.34 -1.76
C PHE A 87 -17.34 3.74 -1.37
N GLN A 88 -16.05 3.85 -1.10
CA GLN A 88 -15.38 5.11 -0.72
C GLN A 88 -14.89 5.84 -1.98
N GLN A 89 -15.81 6.39 -2.75
CA GLN A 89 -15.52 6.93 -4.09
C GLN A 89 -14.37 7.96 -4.10
N THR A 90 -14.38 8.91 -3.17
CA THR A 90 -13.36 9.98 -3.12
C THR A 90 -11.99 9.40 -2.78
N GLN A 91 -11.89 8.56 -1.74
CA GLN A 91 -10.64 7.94 -1.33
C GLN A 91 -10.11 6.99 -2.40
N TYR A 92 -11.00 6.26 -3.09
CA TYR A 92 -10.65 5.44 -4.25
C TYR A 92 -10.00 6.25 -5.37
N GLN A 93 -10.62 7.35 -5.77
CA GLN A 93 -10.06 8.22 -6.82
C GLN A 93 -8.67 8.74 -6.42
N VAL A 94 -8.56 9.33 -5.23
CA VAL A 94 -7.29 9.87 -4.71
C VAL A 94 -6.20 8.79 -4.65
N LEU A 95 -6.49 7.63 -4.05
CA LEU A 95 -5.47 6.59 -3.86
C LEU A 95 -5.06 5.93 -5.18
N THR A 96 -5.98 5.76 -6.15
CA THR A 96 -5.63 5.23 -7.47
C THR A 96 -4.79 6.21 -8.28
N GLU A 97 -5.04 7.53 -8.16
CA GLU A 97 -4.17 8.56 -8.71
C GLU A 97 -2.78 8.52 -8.04
N CYS A 98 -2.71 8.31 -6.73
CA CYS A 98 -1.44 8.11 -6.01
C CYS A 98 -0.66 6.90 -6.54
N VAL A 99 -1.30 5.76 -6.85
CA VAL A 99 -0.62 4.60 -7.43
C VAL A 99 0.03 4.94 -8.78
N ALA A 100 -0.72 5.59 -9.67
CA ALA A 100 -0.19 6.01 -10.96
C ALA A 100 0.99 6.98 -10.76
N ARG A 101 0.80 7.98 -9.89
CA ARG A 101 1.80 9.01 -9.61
C ARG A 101 3.05 8.45 -8.94
N GLN A 102 2.94 7.43 -8.08
CA GLN A 102 4.11 6.83 -7.44
C GLN A 102 5.01 6.16 -8.46
N ASN A 103 4.43 5.46 -9.44
CA ASN A 103 5.20 4.82 -10.51
C ASN A 103 5.95 5.85 -11.37
N GLU A 104 5.29 6.97 -11.70
CA GLU A 104 5.93 8.09 -12.40
C GLU A 104 7.07 8.70 -11.58
N LEU A 105 6.86 8.94 -10.28
CA LEU A 105 7.88 9.50 -9.40
C LEU A 105 9.06 8.55 -9.20
N LYS A 106 8.82 7.23 -9.11
CA LYS A 106 9.89 6.21 -9.06
C LYS A 106 10.75 6.25 -10.32
N GLN A 107 10.12 6.36 -11.49
CA GLN A 107 10.84 6.52 -12.76
C GLN A 107 11.64 7.83 -12.77
N GLN A 108 11.06 8.95 -12.32
CA GLN A 108 11.76 10.23 -12.20
C GLN A 108 12.98 10.11 -11.25
N TYR A 109 12.80 9.49 -10.08
CA TYR A 109 13.85 9.31 -9.09
C TYR A 109 15.01 8.47 -9.61
N SER A 110 14.74 7.41 -10.38
CA SER A 110 15.81 6.60 -11.00
C SER A 110 16.70 7.39 -11.95
N GLN A 111 16.22 8.53 -12.48
CA GLN A 111 16.96 9.40 -13.40
C GLN A 111 17.64 10.56 -12.67
N SER A 112 16.98 11.15 -11.66
CA SER A 112 17.47 12.35 -10.97
C SER A 112 18.24 12.07 -9.69
N ASN A 113 17.95 10.97 -9.00
CA ASN A 113 18.36 10.66 -7.63
C ASN A 113 18.04 11.80 -6.62
N ASP A 114 16.99 12.57 -6.89
CA ASP A 114 16.58 13.73 -6.09
C ASP A 114 15.91 13.31 -4.76
N PRO A 115 16.47 13.69 -3.59
CA PRO A 115 15.91 13.36 -2.28
C PRO A 115 14.48 13.88 -2.06
N THR A 116 14.11 15.01 -2.67
CA THR A 116 12.77 15.59 -2.55
C THR A 116 11.71 14.74 -3.28
N VAL A 117 12.11 14.07 -4.36
CA VAL A 117 11.27 13.10 -5.07
C VAL A 117 11.12 11.84 -4.22
N LYS A 118 12.19 11.39 -3.56
CA LYS A 118 12.14 10.24 -2.65
C LYS A 118 11.16 10.46 -1.49
N GLU A 119 11.18 11.63 -0.87
CA GLU A 119 10.25 11.98 0.21
C GLU A 119 8.78 11.94 -0.25
N LYS A 120 8.51 12.41 -1.48
CA LYS A 120 7.17 12.33 -2.08
C LYS A 120 6.74 10.88 -2.33
N ILE A 121 7.63 10.04 -2.84
CA ILE A 121 7.37 8.60 -3.05
C ILE A 121 7.02 7.94 -1.72
N ASP A 122 7.78 8.25 -0.66
CA ASP A 122 7.65 7.60 0.63
C ASP A 122 6.34 7.93 1.34
N ASN A 123 5.77 9.12 1.13
CA ASN A 123 4.58 9.60 1.82
C ASN A 123 3.33 9.70 0.91
N ILE A 124 3.40 9.19 -0.32
CA ILE A 124 2.41 9.49 -1.37
C ILE A 124 0.97 9.11 -1.00
N PHE A 125 0.78 8.04 -0.22
CA PHE A 125 -0.54 7.52 0.12
C PHE A 125 -1.18 8.16 1.36
N VAL A 126 -0.42 8.95 2.12
CA VAL A 126 -0.90 9.63 3.33
C VAL A 126 -0.98 11.14 3.14
N MET A 127 -0.08 11.72 2.33
CA MET A 127 0.03 13.15 2.07
C MET A 127 -1.30 13.81 1.64
N PRO A 128 -2.16 13.19 0.78
CA PRO A 128 -3.43 13.79 0.38
C PRO A 128 -4.42 14.02 1.53
N PHE A 129 -4.21 13.38 2.69
CA PHE A 129 -5.15 13.35 3.80
C PHE A 129 -4.65 14.07 5.05
N MET A 130 -3.47 14.70 5.00
CA MET A 130 -2.84 15.40 6.14
C MET A 130 -3.29 16.88 6.30
N ALA A 131 -4.45 17.26 5.74
CA ALA A 131 -4.96 18.63 5.76
C ALA A 131 -5.55 19.04 7.12
#